data_AF-A0A0N1H6L3-F1
#
_entry.id   AF-A0A0N1H6L3-F1
#
_cell.length_a   1.000
_cell.length_b   1.000
_cell.length_c   1.000
_cell.angle_alpha   90.00
_cell.angle_beta   90.00
_cell.angle_gamma   90.00
#
_symmetry.space_group_name_H-M   'P 1'
#
loop_
_entity.id
_entity.type
_entity.pdbx_description
1 polymer ?
#
loop_
_entity_poly.entity_id
_entity_poly.type
_entity_poly.pdbx_seq_one_letter_code
_entity_poly.pdbx_strand_id
1 'polypeptide(L)'
;MSYLPIVLKGAGVFAMVMGTLNTIIPTRMISNTSKDVYSPQTPAQILADSHLRYWAGVWASTGAIFWWASNDLAARRVPVELVGWGYVFGGIGRVISGMKYGYKPEGLVKTITAIEIVAPIAIWCLLP
;
A
#
# COMPACT_ATOMS: atom_id res chain seq x y z
N MET A 1 -22.43 -16.54 -0.67
CA MET A 1 -21.50 -16.24 0.45
C MET A 1 -20.51 -15.21 -0.04
N SER A 2 -20.32 -14.11 0.68
CA SER A 2 -19.32 -13.09 0.32
C SER A 2 -17.92 -13.56 0.77
N TYR A 3 -16.97 -13.66 -0.17
CA TYR A 3 -15.57 -14.00 0.12
C TYR A 3 -14.75 -12.78 0.59
N LEU A 4 -15.33 -11.58 0.52
CA LEU A 4 -14.64 -10.32 0.82
C LEU A 4 -14.00 -10.28 2.22
N PRO A 5 -14.65 -10.76 3.31
CA PRO A 5 -14.00 -10.79 4.62
C PRO A 5 -12.74 -11.67 4.66
N ILE A 6 -12.74 -12.81 3.96
CA ILE A 6 -11.58 -13.71 3.90
C ILE A 6 -10.43 -13.01 3.16
N VAL A 7 -10.73 -12.37 2.03
CA VAL A 7 -9.75 -11.61 1.24
C VAL A 7 -9.16 -10.46 2.05
N LEU A 8 -10.00 -9.65 2.72
CA LEU A 8 -9.54 -8.55 3.57
C LEU A 8 -8.69 -9.04 4.74
N LYS A 9 -9.04 -10.18 5.35
CA LYS A 9 -8.25 -10.77 6.42
C LYS A 9 -6.86 -11.19 5.94
N GLY A 10 -6.79 -11.88 4.80
CA GLY A 10 -5.52 -12.28 4.18
C GLY A 10 -4.66 -11.08 3.77
N ALA A 11 -5.27 -10.10 3.09
CA ALA A 11 -4.61 -8.85 2.71
C ALA A 11 -4.13 -8.07 3.95
N GLY A 12 -4.91 -8.07 5.02
CA GLY A 12 -4.57 -7.44 6.28
C GLY A 12 -3.33 -8.05 6.94
N VAL A 13 -3.28 -9.38 7.05
CA VAL A 13 -2.11 -10.11 7.57
C VAL A 13 -0.88 -9.84 6.72
N PHE A 14 -1.01 -9.91 5.39
CA PHE A 14 0.09 -9.61 4.47
C PHE A 14 0.61 -8.19 4.67
N ALA A 15 -0.28 -7.19 4.73
CA ALA A 15 0.12 -5.79 4.88
C ALA A 15 0.80 -5.53 6.23
N MET A 16 0.30 -6.12 7.33
CA MET A 16 0.95 -6.03 8.64
C MET A 16 2.37 -6.61 8.63
N VAL A 17 2.54 -7.82 8.08
CA VAL A 17 3.86 -8.48 8.02
C VAL A 17 4.83 -7.68 7.16
N MET A 18 4.43 -7.35 5.93
CA MET A 18 5.29 -6.63 4.99
C MET A 18 5.60 -5.21 5.45
N GLY A 19 4.62 -4.49 6.01
CA GLY A 19 4.82 -3.14 6.54
C GLY A 19 5.78 -3.13 7.72
N THR A 20 5.65 -4.09 8.64
CA THR A 20 6.58 -4.23 9.78
C THR A 20 7.99 -4.55 9.30
N LEU A 21 8.15 -5.51 8.38
CA LEU A 21 9.46 -5.86 7.82
C LEU A 21 10.11 -4.66 7.09
N ASN A 22 9.31 -3.93 6.30
CA ASN A 22 9.78 -2.75 5.57
C ASN A 22 10.09 -1.57 6.49
N THR A 23 9.52 -1.50 7.69
CA THR A 23 9.88 -0.49 8.69
C THR A 23 11.28 -0.74 9.23
N ILE A 24 11.67 -2.01 9.38
CA ILE A 24 12.99 -2.41 9.90
C ILE A 24 14.04 -2.35 8.77
N ILE A 25 13.71 -2.84 7.58
CA ILE A 25 14.65 -3.02 6.45
C ILE A 25 14.09 -2.41 5.14
N PRO A 26 13.82 -1.10 5.08
CA PRO A 26 13.11 -0.46 3.96
C PRO A 26 13.89 -0.50 2.64
N THR A 27 15.21 -0.34 2.70
CA THR A 27 16.03 -0.04 1.53
C THR A 27 16.29 -1.26 0.64
N ARG A 28 16.26 -2.48 1.21
CA ARG A 28 16.55 -3.73 0.48
C ARG A 28 15.50 -4.06 -0.58
N MET A 29 14.22 -3.76 -0.32
CA MET A 29 13.14 -4.04 -1.26
C MET A 29 13.20 -3.11 -2.48
N ILE A 30 13.49 -1.84 -2.24
CA ILE A 30 13.66 -0.85 -3.30
C ILE A 30 14.91 -1.16 -4.12
N SER A 31 16.03 -1.50 -3.47
CA SER A 31 17.25 -1.83 -4.21
C SER A 31 17.07 -3.03 -5.14
N ASN A 32 16.35 -4.06 -4.66
CA ASN A 32 16.06 -5.24 -5.48
C ASN A 32 15.15 -4.92 -6.67
N THR A 33 14.23 -3.96 -6.51
CA THR A 33 13.22 -3.61 -7.52
C THR A 33 13.74 -2.58 -8.53
N SER A 34 14.50 -1.60 -8.06
CA SER A 34 15.08 -0.52 -8.89
C SER A 34 16.38 -0.94 -9.58
N LYS A 35 17.04 -1.99 -9.09
CA LYS A 35 18.43 -2.38 -9.45
C LYS A 35 19.48 -1.32 -9.07
N ASP A 36 19.09 -0.31 -8.29
CA ASP A 36 19.97 0.71 -7.75
C ASP A 36 20.28 0.43 -6.28
N VAL A 37 21.49 0.75 -5.84
CA VAL A 37 21.83 0.66 -4.41
C VAL A 37 21.23 1.86 -3.69
N TYR A 38 20.15 1.64 -2.96
CA TYR A 38 19.59 2.66 -2.06
C TYR A 38 20.30 2.59 -0.70
N SER A 39 21.29 3.47 -0.49
CA SER A 39 22.02 3.60 0.77
C SER A 39 21.92 5.05 1.26
N PRO A 40 21.60 5.31 2.54
CA PRO A 40 21.54 6.67 3.07
C PRO A 40 22.95 7.26 3.22
N GLN A 41 23.44 7.87 2.13
CA GLN A 41 24.77 8.50 2.08
C GLN A 41 24.69 10.02 1.89
N THR A 42 23.53 10.52 1.44
CA THR A 42 23.26 11.94 1.23
C THR A 42 22.06 12.39 2.07
N PRO A 43 21.91 13.70 2.38
CA PRO A 43 20.73 14.21 3.09
C PRO A 43 19.40 13.84 2.42
N ALA A 44 19.35 13.85 1.08
CA ALA A 44 18.17 13.46 0.32
C ALA A 44 17.82 11.97 0.53
N GLN A 45 18.81 11.08 0.53
CA GLN A 45 18.59 9.65 0.77
C GLN A 45 18.22 9.35 2.24
N ILE A 46 18.77 10.09 3.20
CA ILE A 46 18.38 9.98 4.61
C ILE A 46 16.92 10.40 4.80
N LEU A 47 16.52 11.51 4.18
CA LEU A 47 15.13 11.98 4.22
C LEU A 47 14.19 10.96 3.59
N ALA A 48 14.54 10.41 2.43
CA ALA A 48 13.72 9.41 1.79
C ALA A 48 13.72 8.06 2.54
N ASP A 49 14.81 7.64 3.21
CA ASP A 49 14.79 6.46 4.10
C ASP A 49 13.79 6.63 5.24
N SER A 50 13.81 7.80 5.89
CA SER A 50 12.86 8.14 6.96
C SER A 50 11.40 8.07 6.48
N HIS A 51 11.10 8.66 5.31
CA HIS A 51 9.76 8.58 4.72
C HIS A 51 9.35 7.14 4.39
N LEU A 52 10.25 6.32 3.86
CA LEU A 52 9.95 4.93 3.53
C LEU A 52 9.59 4.11 4.78
N ARG A 53 10.31 4.31 5.89
CA ARG A 53 9.98 3.66 7.17
C ARG A 53 8.63 4.13 7.70
N TYR A 54 8.36 5.43 7.64
CA TYR A 54 7.08 5.98 8.05
C TYR A 54 5.92 5.37 7.23
N TRP A 55 6.04 5.38 5.90
CA TRP A 55 5.03 4.80 5.01
C TRP A 55 4.88 3.28 5.18
N ALA A 56 5.96 2.57 5.48
CA ALA A 56 5.89 1.15 5.83
C ALA A 56 5.11 0.89 7.12
N GLY A 57 5.27 1.76 8.13
CA GLY A 57 4.46 1.73 9.34
C GLY A 57 2.99 2.01 9.08
N VAL A 58 2.68 3.04 8.28
CA VAL A 58 1.31 3.35 7.84
C VAL A 58 0.70 2.15 7.10
N TRP A 59 1.45 1.49 6.22
CA TRP A 59 1.03 0.27 5.53
C TRP A 59 0.72 -0.88 6.48
N ALA A 60 1.52 -1.07 7.53
CA ALA A 60 1.21 -2.08 8.55
C ALA A 60 -0.11 -1.74 9.27
N SER A 61 -0.37 -0.46 9.56
CA SER A 61 -1.61 0.01 10.17
C SER A 61 -2.84 -0.18 9.26
N THR A 62 -2.72 0.01 7.94
CA THR A 62 -3.83 -0.33 7.02
C THR A 62 -4.14 -1.82 7.07
N GLY A 63 -3.12 -2.67 7.17
CA GLY A 63 -3.28 -4.10 7.37
C GLY A 63 -4.04 -4.47 8.65
N ALA A 64 -3.74 -3.78 9.75
CA ALA A 64 -4.45 -3.95 11.01
C ALA A 64 -5.94 -3.59 10.89
N ILE A 65 -6.25 -2.50 10.18
CA ILE A 65 -7.64 -2.08 9.90
C ILE A 65 -8.38 -3.15 9.09
N PHE A 66 -7.77 -3.66 8.02
CA PHE A 66 -8.39 -4.71 7.20
C PHE A 66 -8.62 -6.01 7.98
N TRP A 67 -7.64 -6.45 8.75
CA TRP A 67 -7.79 -7.62 9.61
C TRP A 67 -8.90 -7.41 10.64
N TRP A 68 -8.93 -6.25 11.32
CA TRP A 68 -9.94 -5.95 12.34
C TRP A 68 -11.35 -5.84 11.75
N ALA A 69 -11.51 -5.11 10.64
CA ALA A 69 -12.79 -4.91 9.97
C ALA A 69 -13.34 -6.21 9.37
N SER A 70 -12.47 -7.10 8.90
CA SER A 70 -12.88 -8.40 8.35
C SER A 70 -13.63 -9.32 9.34
N ASN A 71 -13.54 -9.07 10.65
CA ASN A 71 -14.26 -9.86 11.65
C ASN A 71 -15.73 -9.49 11.77
N ASP A 72 -16.11 -8.27 11.36
CA ASP A 72 -17.49 -7.79 11.35
C ASP A 72 -17.59 -6.64 10.32
N LEU A 73 -17.59 -7.02 9.05
CA LEU A 73 -17.44 -6.06 7.96
C LEU A 73 -18.66 -5.14 7.82
N ALA A 74 -19.85 -5.65 8.15
CA ALA A 74 -21.09 -4.88 8.07
C ALA A 74 -21.07 -3.71 9.06
N ALA A 75 -20.63 -3.93 10.30
CA ALA A 75 -20.52 -2.87 11.30
C ALA A 75 -19.29 -1.96 11.11
N ARG A 76 -18.27 -2.42 10.36
CA ARG A 76 -16.95 -1.79 10.28
C ARG A 76 -16.54 -1.37 8.88
N ARG A 77 -17.50 -1.11 7.99
CA ARG A 77 -17.23 -0.74 6.60
C ARG A 77 -16.54 0.62 6.44
N VAL A 78 -16.89 1.61 7.26
CA VAL A 78 -16.39 2.99 7.12
C VAL A 78 -14.86 3.07 7.22
N PRO A 79 -14.18 2.43 8.19
CA PRO A 79 -12.71 2.38 8.21
C PRO A 79 -12.09 1.76 6.95
N VAL A 80 -12.72 0.73 6.37
CA VAL A 80 -12.25 0.11 5.11
C VAL A 80 -12.40 1.09 3.94
N GLU A 81 -13.51 1.83 3.89
CA GLU A 81 -13.76 2.85 2.87
C GLU A 81 -12.75 4.00 2.95
N LEU A 82 -12.48 4.51 4.15
CA LEU A 82 -11.49 5.58 4.37
C LEU A 82 -10.08 5.16 3.97
N VAL A 83 -9.68 3.94 4.35
CA VAL A 83 -8.42 3.37 3.89
C VAL A 83 -8.42 3.26 2.37
N GLY A 84 -9.50 2.78 1.76
CA GLY A 84 -9.69 2.70 0.32
C GLY A 84 -9.49 4.05 -0.40
N TRP A 85 -10.02 5.14 0.15
CA TRP A 85 -9.76 6.49 -0.37
C TRP A 85 -8.28 6.85 -0.33
N GLY A 86 -7.56 6.48 0.74
CA GLY A 86 -6.10 6.64 0.82
C GLY A 86 -5.36 5.96 -0.33
N TYR A 87 -5.78 4.74 -0.71
CA TYR A 87 -5.25 4.05 -1.89
C TYR A 87 -5.55 4.79 -3.19
N VAL A 88 -6.79 5.26 -3.39
CA VAL A 88 -7.17 5.99 -4.61
C VAL A 88 -6.33 7.27 -4.75
N PHE A 89 -6.19 8.07 -3.69
CA PHE A 89 -5.36 9.28 -3.73
C PHE A 89 -3.87 8.96 -3.93
N GLY A 90 -3.37 7.88 -3.31
CA GLY A 90 -2.02 7.36 -3.56
C GLY A 90 -1.80 6.99 -5.03
N GLY A 91 -2.76 6.28 -5.63
CA GLY A 91 -2.76 5.90 -7.04
C GLY A 91 -2.77 7.12 -7.97
N ILE A 92 -3.59 8.14 -7.67
CA ILE A 92 -3.55 9.43 -8.40
C ILE A 92 -2.15 10.06 -8.29
N GLY A 93 -1.54 10.04 -7.11
CA GLY A 93 -0.16 10.49 -6.92
C GLY A 93 0.84 9.74 -7.81
N ARG A 94 0.69 8.41 -7.92
CA ARG A 94 1.51 7.60 -8.85
C ARG A 94 1.26 7.94 -10.31
N VAL A 95 0.01 8.20 -10.72
CA VAL A 95 -0.31 8.65 -12.08
C VAL A 95 0.41 9.95 -12.39
N ILE A 96 0.32 10.94 -11.50
CA ILE A 96 1.00 12.23 -11.66
C ILE A 96 2.52 12.04 -11.75
N SER A 97 3.11 11.21 -10.89
CA SER A 97 4.54 10.91 -10.92
C SER A 97 4.95 10.20 -12.21
N GLY A 98 4.19 9.19 -12.65
CA GLY A 98 4.43 8.43 -13.86
C GLY A 98 4.30 9.27 -15.13
N MET A 99 3.38 10.24 -15.16
CA MET A 99 3.28 11.21 -16.26
C MET A 99 4.49 12.15 -16.33
N LYS A 100 5.11 12.48 -15.19
CA LYS A 100 6.26 13.40 -15.13
C LYS A 100 7.60 12.71 -15.36
N TYR A 101 7.80 11.52 -14.80
CA TYR A 101 9.09 10.84 -14.74
C TYR A 101 9.12 9.47 -15.44
N GLY A 102 7.98 9.03 -15.99
CA GLY A 102 7.78 7.68 -16.50
C GLY A 102 7.47 6.67 -15.38
N TYR A 103 7.01 5.48 -15.77
CA TYR A 103 6.52 4.47 -14.83
C TYR A 103 7.58 3.47 -14.35
N LYS A 104 8.88 3.79 -14.35
CA LYS A 104 9.91 2.77 -14.07
C LYS A 104 9.86 2.26 -12.62
N PRO A 105 9.91 0.93 -12.37
CA PRO A 105 9.83 -0.17 -13.33
C PRO A 105 8.41 -0.32 -13.93
N GLU A 106 8.31 -0.21 -15.26
CA GLU A 106 7.05 0.11 -15.97
C GLU A 106 5.88 -0.83 -15.66
N GLY A 107 6.09 -2.14 -15.81
CA GLY A 107 5.02 -3.12 -15.60
C GLY A 107 4.53 -3.16 -14.15
N LEU A 108 5.44 -3.05 -13.18
CA LEU A 108 5.09 -3.12 -11.77
C LEU A 108 4.34 -1.88 -11.31
N VAL A 109 4.87 -0.68 -11.60
CA VAL A 109 4.27 0.57 -11.12
C VAL A 109 2.90 0.79 -11.77
N LYS A 110 2.75 0.51 -13.07
CA LYS A 110 1.44 0.61 -13.74
C LYS A 110 0.41 -0.34 -13.11
N THR A 111 0.80 -1.60 -12.85
CA THR A 111 -0.09 -2.59 -12.25
C THR A 111 -0.52 -2.18 -10.85
N ILE A 112 0.43 -1.77 -9.99
CA ILE A 112 0.11 -1.31 -8.63
C ILE A 112 -0.77 -0.06 -8.68
N THR A 113 -0.49 0.89 -9.56
CA THR A 113 -1.31 2.10 -9.73
C THR A 113 -2.75 1.76 -10.11
N ALA A 114 -2.94 0.81 -11.02
CA ALA A 114 -4.27 0.34 -11.40
C ALA A 114 -4.99 -0.33 -10.21
N ILE A 115 -4.28 -1.17 -9.44
CA ILE A 115 -4.83 -1.82 -8.24
C ILE A 115 -5.24 -0.78 -7.19
N GLU A 116 -4.38 0.21 -6.92
CA GLU A 116 -4.62 1.27 -5.92
C GLU A 116 -5.87 2.10 -6.26
N ILE A 117 -6.22 2.24 -7.54
CA ILE A 117 -7.42 2.98 -7.99
C ILE A 117 -8.64 2.07 -8.07
N VAL A 118 -8.51 0.88 -8.67
CA VAL A 118 -9.66 0.03 -9.02
C VAL A 118 -10.09 -0.86 -7.85
N ALA A 119 -9.16 -1.38 -7.04
CA ALA A 119 -9.50 -2.30 -5.97
C ALA A 119 -10.40 -1.68 -4.89
N PRO A 120 -10.17 -0.42 -4.43
CA PRO A 120 -11.09 0.25 -3.51
C PRO A 120 -12.52 0.36 -4.06
N ILE A 121 -12.65 0.73 -5.35
CA ILE A 121 -13.94 0.86 -6.03
C ILE A 121 -14.65 -0.50 -6.06
N ALA A 122 -13.93 -1.56 -6.43
CA ALA A 122 -14.48 -2.91 -6.44
C ALA A 122 -14.90 -3.37 -5.03
N ILE A 123 -14.10 -3.06 -4.00
CA ILE A 123 -14.46 -3.36 -2.61
C ILE A 123 -15.74 -2.64 -2.22
N TRP A 124 -15.89 -1.35 -2.53
CA TRP A 124 -17.11 -0.59 -2.22
C TRP A 124 -18.36 -1.18 -2.85
N CYS A 125 -18.28 -1.64 -4.10
CA CYS A 125 -19.39 -2.33 -4.76
C CYS A 125 -19.75 -3.69 -4.13
N LEU A 126 -18.86 -4.26 -3.33
CA LEU A 126 -19.00 -5.58 -2.70
C LEU A 126 -19.22 -5.49 -1.18
N LEU A 127 -19.17 -4.29 -0.60
CA LEU A 127 -19.47 -4.06 0.81
C LEU A 127 -20.99 -4.24 1.05
N PRO A 128 -21.39 -4.88 2.15
CA PRO A 128 -22.79 -5.11 2.50
C PRO A 128 -23.53 -3.85 3.00
#